data_AF-A0A0T7G1C9-F1
#
_entry.id   AF-A0A0T7G1C9-F1
#
_cell.length_a   1.000
_cell.length_b   1.000
_cell.length_c   1.000
_cell.angle_alpha   90.00
_cell.angle_beta   90.00
_cell.angle_gamma   90.00
#
_symmetry.space_group_name_H-M   'P 1'
#
loop_
_entity.id
_entity.type
_entity.pdbx_description
1 polymer ?
#
loop_
_entity_poly.entity_id
_entity_poly.type
_entity_poly.pdbx_seq_one_letter_code
_entity_poly.pdbx_strand_id
1 'polypeptide(L)'
;MSGIFKSMKRVLTGRVVRRTDLHIMNGRCAISFRMKRDSEDAYVVLACTSAGNRQYYPFERSEFESFVAAAIEMKDALDSDIAQDQV
;
A
#
# COMPACT_ATOMS: atom_id res chain seq x y z
N MET A 1 -2.91 9.45 -21.81
CA MET A 1 -1.98 8.30 -21.98
C MET A 1 -0.69 8.39 -21.16
N SER A 2 -0.34 9.49 -20.47
CA SER A 2 0.94 9.57 -19.72
C SER A 2 0.91 8.98 -18.29
N GLY A 3 -0.24 8.96 -17.62
CA GLY A 3 -0.35 8.52 -16.21
C GLY A 3 0.02 7.04 -15.97
N ILE A 4 -0.43 6.15 -16.86
CA ILE A 4 -0.18 4.69 -16.74
C ILE A 4 1.31 4.36 -16.98
N PHE A 5 1.96 5.00 -17.96
CA PHE A 5 3.40 4.82 -18.21
C PHE A 5 4.26 5.37 -17.06
N LYS A 6 3.85 6.48 -16.42
CA LYS A 6 4.53 7.03 -15.23
C LYS A 6 4.39 6.10 -14.02
N SER A 7 3.19 5.58 -13.78
CA SER A 7 2.89 4.62 -12.71
C SER A 7 3.75 3.35 -12.83
N MET A 8 3.77 2.70 -14.00
CA MET A 8 4.51 1.47 -14.21
C MET A 8 6.04 1.67 -14.16
N LYS A 9 6.54 2.81 -14.68
CA LYS A 9 7.95 3.20 -14.52
C LYS A 9 8.32 3.37 -13.05
N ARG A 10 7.48 3.99 -12.22
CA ARG A 10 7.73 4.17 -10.78
C ARG A 10 7.70 2.88 -9.97
N VAL A 11 6.93 1.88 -10.38
CA VAL A 11 7.03 0.55 -9.78
C VAL A 11 8.41 -0.05 -10.02
N LEU A 12 8.93 0.06 -11.25
CA LEU A 12 10.19 -0.56 -11.68
C LEU A 12 11.45 0.25 -11.30
N THR A 13 11.33 1.58 -11.27
CA THR A 13 12.43 2.51 -11.02
C THR A 13 12.30 3.10 -9.60
N GLY A 14 13.29 3.87 -9.15
CA GLY A 14 13.33 4.40 -7.78
C GLY A 14 13.89 3.40 -6.74
N ARG A 15 14.79 3.91 -5.89
CA ARG A 15 15.40 3.17 -4.80
C ARG A 15 14.40 3.06 -3.65
N VAL A 16 14.26 1.87 -3.07
CA VAL A 16 13.50 1.69 -1.83
C VAL A 16 14.27 2.36 -0.70
N VAL A 17 13.67 3.38 -0.10
CA VAL A 17 14.22 4.11 1.05
C VAL A 17 13.75 3.47 2.34
N ARG A 18 12.48 3.08 2.41
CA ARG A 18 11.88 2.41 3.56
C ARG A 18 10.89 1.36 3.11
N ARG A 19 10.78 0.28 3.89
CA ARG A 19 9.85 -0.81 3.64
C ARG A 19 9.25 -1.28 4.96
N THR A 20 7.95 -1.53 4.96
CA THR A 20 7.23 -2.21 6.02
C THR A 20 6.44 -3.37 5.40
N ASP A 21 6.59 -4.56 5.96
CA ASP A 21 5.93 -5.76 5.48
C ASP A 21 4.87 -6.23 6.49
N LEU A 22 3.69 -6.54 5.97
CA LEU A 22 2.56 -7.11 6.70
C LEU A 22 2.28 -8.48 6.10
N HIS A 23 2.39 -9.52 6.93
CA HIS A 23 2.09 -10.88 6.54
C HIS A 23 0.63 -11.17 6.88
N ILE A 24 -0.15 -11.55 5.87
CA ILE A 24 -1.57 -11.89 6.00
C ILE A 24 -1.81 -13.32 5.53
N MET A 25 -3.02 -13.84 5.74
CA MET A 25 -3.41 -15.21 5.35
C MET A 25 -2.44 -16.27 5.88
N ASN A 26 -2.09 -16.19 7.18
CA ASN A 26 -1.12 -17.09 7.83
C ASN A 26 0.24 -17.13 7.12
N GLY A 27 0.71 -15.98 6.64
CA GLY A 27 2.02 -15.83 5.98
C GLY A 27 2.05 -16.21 4.50
N ARG A 28 0.93 -16.65 3.91
CA ARG A 28 0.85 -17.02 2.49
C ARG A 28 0.80 -15.81 1.55
N CYS A 29 0.43 -14.65 2.08
CA CYS A 29 0.41 -13.40 1.34
C CYS A 29 1.14 -12.31 2.15
N ALA A 30 1.90 -11.49 1.47
CA ALA A 30 2.61 -10.34 2.03
C ALA A 30 2.13 -9.06 1.36
N ILE A 31 1.74 -8.09 2.17
CA ILE A 31 1.47 -6.71 1.77
C ILE A 31 2.66 -5.87 2.21
N SER A 32 3.39 -5.28 1.26
CA SER A 32 4.53 -4.41 1.53
C SER A 32 4.22 -2.97 1.18
N PHE A 33 4.33 -2.05 2.14
CA PHE A 33 4.44 -0.63 1.83
C PHE A 33 5.91 -0.28 1.60
N ARG A 34 6.23 0.25 0.43
CA ARG A 34 7.59 0.59 0.01
C ARG A 34 7.65 2.07 -0.33
N MET A 35 8.24 2.87 0.55
CA MET A 35 8.59 4.25 0.21
C MET A 35 9.79 4.22 -0.71
N LYS A 36 9.60 4.75 -1.92
CA LYS A 36 10.63 4.89 -2.94
C LYS A 36 10.96 6.36 -3.17
N ARG A 37 12.18 6.59 -3.65
CA ARG A 37 12.63 7.91 -4.12
C ARG A 37 13.39 7.74 -5.44
N ASP A 38 13.12 8.63 -6.38
CA ASP A 38 13.95 8.84 -7.56
C ASP A 38 14.59 10.25 -7.53
N SER A 39 15.18 10.70 -8.65
CA SER A 39 15.84 12.00 -8.72
C SER A 39 14.89 13.19 -8.58
N GLU A 40 13.60 12.97 -8.81
CA GLU A 40 12.60 14.04 -8.89
C GLU A 40 11.67 14.03 -7.67
N ASP A 41 11.28 12.85 -7.16
CA ASP A 41 10.24 12.75 -6.14
C ASP A 41 10.34 11.52 -5.23
N ALA A 42 9.57 11.57 -4.13
CA ALA A 42 9.30 10.43 -3.25
C ALA A 42 7.83 10.00 -3.33
N TYR A 43 7.61 8.69 -3.39
CA TYR A 43 6.29 8.08 -3.53
C TYR A 43 6.22 6.75 -2.80
N VAL A 44 5.01 6.19 -2.67
CA VAL A 44 4.79 4.90 -2.00
C VAL A 44 4.31 3.87 -3.02
N VAL A 45 4.82 2.65 -2.94
CA VAL A 45 4.30 1.51 -3.70
C VAL A 45 3.79 0.48 -2.72
N LEU A 46 2.53 0.08 -2.86
CA LEU A 46 1.96 -1.08 -2.22
C LEU A 46 2.23 -2.30 -3.09
N ALA A 47 2.91 -3.30 -2.54
CA ALA A 47 3.16 -4.56 -3.22
C ALA A 47 2.40 -5.68 -2.52
N CYS A 48 1.49 -6.34 -3.23
CA CYS A 48 0.80 -7.54 -2.77
C CYS A 48 1.48 -8.76 -3.42
N THR A 49 2.06 -9.63 -2.60
CA THR A 49 2.79 -10.81 -3.06
C THR A 49 2.18 -12.07 -2.47
N SER A 50 1.75 -12.97 -3.32
CA SER A 50 1.34 -14.34 -2.96
C SER A 50 2.02 -15.34 -3.90
N ALA A 51 1.84 -16.64 -3.62
CA ALA A 51 2.39 -17.70 -4.46
C ALA A 51 1.89 -17.56 -5.90
N GLY A 52 2.79 -17.21 -6.82
CA GLY A 52 2.49 -17.07 -8.25
C GLY A 52 1.84 -15.74 -8.68
N ASN A 53 1.49 -14.84 -7.75
CA ASN A 53 0.90 -13.54 -8.09
C ASN A 53 1.60 -12.39 -7.36
N ARG A 54 2.00 -11.37 -8.13
CA ARG A 54 2.62 -10.15 -7.61
C ARG A 54 1.96 -8.94 -8.24
N GLN A 55 1.29 -8.16 -7.43
CA GLN A 55 0.62 -6.94 -7.84
C GLN A 55 1.28 -5.74 -7.17
N TYR A 56 1.38 -4.64 -7.90
CA TYR A 56 2.03 -3.41 -7.45
C TYR A 56 1.15 -2.22 -7.75
N TYR A 57 0.92 -1.40 -6.74
CA TYR A 57 0.07 -0.22 -6.80
C TYR A 57 0.89 0.98 -6.33
N PRO A 58 1.42 1.79 -7.27
CA PRO A 58 2.08 3.04 -6.90
C PRO A 58 1.03 4.08 -6.53
N PHE A 59 1.32 4.84 -5.47
CA PHE A 59 0.55 5.98 -5.02
C PHE A 59 1.39 7.24 -5.18
N GLU A 60 0.80 8.29 -5.73
CA GLU A 60 1.25 9.65 -5.46
C GLU A 60 1.09 9.96 -3.96
N ARG A 61 1.79 10.97 -3.45
CA ARG A 61 1.75 11.33 -2.02
C ARG A 61 0.33 11.59 -1.52
N SER A 62 -0.45 12.39 -2.25
CA SER A 62 -1.84 12.72 -1.88
C SER A 62 -2.76 11.50 -1.92
N GLU A 63 -2.57 10.60 -2.88
CA GLU A 63 -3.35 9.35 -2.97
C GLU A 63 -3.03 8.43 -1.79
N PHE A 64 -1.77 8.38 -1.36
CA PHE A 64 -1.38 7.62 -0.17
C PHE A 64 -1.94 8.23 1.13
N GLU A 65 -1.97 9.55 1.24
CA GLU A 65 -2.61 10.24 2.37
C GLU A 65 -4.10 9.90 2.46
N SER A 66 -4.83 9.93 1.34
CA SER A 66 -6.23 9.48 1.27
C SER A 66 -6.41 8.00 1.61
N PHE A 67 -5.49 7.14 1.15
CA PHE A 67 -5.51 5.72 1.50
C PHE A 67 -5.37 5.50 3.02
N VAL A 68 -4.46 6.22 3.68
CA VAL A 68 -4.27 6.12 5.14
C VAL A 68 -5.52 6.60 5.88
N ALA A 69 -6.14 7.70 5.44
CA ALA A 69 -7.38 8.18 6.04
C ALA A 69 -8.50 7.13 5.95
N ALA A 70 -8.70 6.53 4.77
CA ALA A 70 -9.69 5.46 4.59
C ALA A 70 -9.38 4.22 5.43
N ALA A 71 -8.10 3.85 5.59
CA ALA A 71 -7.71 2.72 6.44
C ALA A 71 -8.00 2.97 7.93
N ILE A 72 -7.81 4.20 8.41
CA ILE A 72 -8.17 4.61 9.78
C ILE A 72 -9.69 4.55 9.96
N GLU A 73 -10.47 5.10 9.03
CA GLU A 73 -11.93 5.06 9.07
C GLU A 73 -12.46 3.62 9.18
N MET A 74 -11.93 2.69 8.38
CA MET A 74 -12.33 1.29 8.43
C MET A 74 -11.92 0.60 9.73
N LYS A 75 -10.77 0.95 10.31
CA LYS A 75 -10.34 0.44 11.62
C LYS A 75 -11.35 0.86 12.69
N ASP A 76 -11.73 2.14 12.71
CA ASP A 76 -12.63 2.68 13.73
C ASP A 76 -14.06 2.13 13.58
N ALA A 77 -14.51 1.92 12.34
CA ALA A 77 -15.77 1.22 12.05
C ALA A 77 -15.76 -0.23 12.56
N LEU A 78 -14.66 -0.97 12.32
CA LEU A 78 -14.51 -2.35 12.79
C LEU A 78 -14.50 -2.45 14.32
N ASP A 79 -13.78 -1.56 15.00
CA ASP A 79 -13.74 -1.50 16.47
C ASP A 79 -15.15 -1.22 17.04
N SER A 80 -15.93 -0.37 16.37
CA SER A 80 -17.30 -0.02 16.78
C SER A 80 -18.28 -1.18 16.61
N ASP A 81 -18.18 -1.94 15.51
CA ASP A 81 -19.02 -3.11 15.23
C ASP A 81 -18.78 -4.23 16.24
N ILE A 82 -17.50 -4.56 16.51
CA ILE A 82 -17.13 -5.57 17.51
C ILE A 82 -17.62 -5.19 18.91
N ALA A 83 -17.59 -3.91 19.26
CA ALA A 83 -18.10 -3.45 20.56
C ALA A 83 -19.63 -3.59 20.69
N GLN A 84 -20.37 -3.54 19.58
CA GLN A 84 -21.83 -3.72 19.57
C GLN A 84 -22.23 -5.20 19.75
N ASP A 85 -21.44 -6.14 19.22
CA ASP A 85 -21.68 -7.59 19.36
C ASP A 85 -21.43 -8.14 20.78
N GLN A 86 -20.85 -7.35 21.68
CA GLN A 86 -20.58 -7.74 23.08
C GLN A 86 -21.63 -7.24 24.09
N VAL A 87 -22.72 -6.62 23.62
CA VAL A 87 -23.85 -6.10 24.44
C VAL A 87 -25.09 -6.95 24.21
#